data_AF-A0A834KA53-F1
#
_entry.id   AF-A0A834KA53-F1
#
_cell.length_a   1.000
_cell.length_b   1.000
_cell.length_c   1.000
_cell.angle_alpha   90.00
_cell.angle_beta   90.00
_cell.angle_gamma   90.00
#
_symmetry.space_group_name_H-M   'P 1'
#
loop_
_entity.id
_entity.type
_entity.pdbx_description
1 polymer ?
#
loop_
_entity_poly.entity_id
_entity_poly.type
_entity_poly.pdbx_seq_one_letter_code
_entity_poly.pdbx_strand_id
1 'polypeptide(L)'
;MSKSKKKINHCAVFKPRTKNDDNAELSNTMIICARKTGQLNLSSKGLFSVPKRVWTINELTEDELKELNFELDYDETEQRWWEQESLKTLDLSCNCLTTINARIRYLNDLIELDLHNNLLNKLPMEIGNLTKLITLDLSYNKLEVLPIQFYHLLELRNLNLKYNILKELDTGITDLIMLSHLDLSHNNLIELPIGMGYLVRLIFLDVSHNSLKYLPPDIMSMRALEKLIANTNELEELPSLSELRKVETIMFQNNKLTIFPDLSGCVALKELNLSENNIVDFNILHLEEVRKLKILILGDNSIKAIPEGIIQLINLEYLDLSNNNISLIPVCIGIMPNLKKFSVEGNNIQNVRADIISCGTSRILKHLQQSIDTANVNVDDSLLSNTSTVVYPNKFVSYMMKNTRMLSLAGHGLTDLSIEVLEDANAAGVTLIDLSRNHMRELPEMLSIITTVTDLKLTSNLLTHLPEWIGEKYEHLQALDLSKNHLLSLPSTIGLFKYLRNIDISFNRFTELPEDIYEISTLETLEANDNLIANIDVSLLKKLKRLAILNLANNNIDNVPAELGNLTNIRSLILFGNCFKNPRQAILAKSTDEILAYLRNRIPQQS
;
A
#
# COMPACT_ATOMS: atom_id res chain seq x y z
N MET A 1 -19.14 -17.40 25.29
CA MET A 1 -18.94 -18.05 26.61
C MET A 1 -17.62 -18.80 26.61
N SER A 2 -16.55 -18.19 27.12
CA SER A 2 -15.27 -18.86 27.40
C SER A 2 -14.97 -18.63 28.88
N LYS A 3 -15.15 -19.68 29.69
CA LYS A 3 -14.87 -19.66 31.13
C LYS A 3 -13.36 -19.76 31.34
N SER A 4 -12.68 -18.62 31.40
CA SER A 4 -11.40 -18.54 32.11
C SER A 4 -11.65 -18.89 33.57
N LYS A 5 -11.12 -20.02 34.02
CA LYS A 5 -11.16 -20.43 35.42
C LYS A 5 -10.31 -19.42 36.21
N LYS A 6 -10.96 -18.40 36.79
CA LYS A 6 -10.44 -17.67 37.94
C LYS A 6 -10.07 -18.71 39.00
N LYS A 7 -8.78 -18.92 39.25
CA LYS A 7 -8.33 -19.50 40.52
C LYS A 7 -8.60 -18.45 41.59
N ILE A 8 -9.82 -18.46 42.10
CA ILE A 8 -10.22 -17.66 43.25
C ILE A 8 -9.45 -18.22 44.44
N ASN A 9 -8.60 -17.39 45.02
CA ASN A 9 -7.79 -17.73 46.17
C ASN A 9 -8.70 -17.81 47.40
N HIS A 10 -8.94 -19.02 47.91
CA HIS A 10 -9.79 -19.24 49.08
C HIS A 10 -9.15 -18.84 50.42
N CYS A 11 -7.95 -18.24 50.44
CA CYS A 11 -7.28 -17.82 51.67
C CYS A 11 -7.50 -16.35 52.08
N ALA A 12 -8.25 -15.57 51.31
CA ALA A 12 -8.52 -14.16 51.63
C ALA A 12 -10.00 -13.93 51.95
N VAL A 13 -10.50 -14.35 53.14
CA VAL A 13 -11.86 -13.96 53.54
C VAL A 13 -12.04 -13.49 54.99
N PHE A 14 -11.21 -13.77 56.00
CA PHE A 14 -11.62 -13.43 57.39
C PHE A 14 -10.62 -12.72 58.32
N LYS A 15 -9.43 -12.31 57.86
CA LYS A 15 -8.55 -11.45 58.66
C LYS A 15 -7.72 -10.52 57.77
N PRO A 16 -7.64 -9.20 58.06
CA PRO A 16 -6.66 -8.35 57.41
C PRO A 16 -5.26 -8.87 57.76
N ARG A 17 -4.48 -9.28 56.75
CA ARG A 17 -3.09 -9.72 56.95
C ARG A 17 -2.28 -8.56 57.53
N THR A 18 -1.50 -8.85 58.57
CA THR A 18 -0.57 -7.88 59.16
C THR A 18 0.80 -7.99 58.50
N LYS A 19 1.65 -6.96 58.63
CA LYS A 19 3.05 -7.00 58.13
C LYS A 19 3.84 -8.21 58.65
N ASN A 20 3.48 -8.74 59.82
CA ASN A 20 4.14 -9.91 60.39
C ASN A 20 3.70 -11.20 59.70
N ASP A 21 2.42 -11.31 59.32
CA ASP A 21 1.89 -12.44 58.56
C ASP A 21 2.46 -12.49 57.14
N ASP A 22 2.77 -11.33 56.56
CA ASP A 22 3.44 -11.24 55.25
C ASP A 22 4.92 -11.62 55.36
N ASN A 23 5.63 -11.17 56.42
CA ASN A 23 7.02 -11.57 56.64
C ASN A 23 7.18 -13.08 56.90
N ALA A 24 6.17 -13.73 57.48
CA ALA A 24 6.17 -15.17 57.75
C ALA A 24 6.00 -16.04 56.50
N GLU A 25 5.53 -15.48 55.37
CA GLU A 25 5.42 -16.23 54.09
C GLU A 25 6.78 -16.49 53.46
N LEU A 26 7.81 -15.71 53.81
CA LEU A 26 9.14 -15.89 53.28
C LEU A 26 9.90 -16.93 54.13
N SER A 27 9.96 -18.16 53.65
CA SER A 27 10.75 -19.23 54.29
C SER A 27 12.24 -19.13 53.94
N ASN A 28 13.12 -19.58 54.84
CA ASN A 28 14.57 -19.63 54.59
C ASN A 28 14.92 -20.47 53.35
N THR A 29 14.15 -21.53 53.08
CA THR A 29 14.30 -22.35 51.87
C THR A 29 14.01 -21.59 50.59
N MET A 30 13.03 -20.68 50.59
CA MET A 30 12.73 -19.82 49.44
C MET A 30 13.84 -18.78 49.19
N ILE A 31 14.44 -18.25 50.26
CA ILE A 31 15.57 -17.31 50.18
C ILE A 31 16.79 -18.00 49.57
N ILE A 32 17.13 -19.19 50.08
CA ILE A 32 18.26 -19.98 49.57
C ILE A 32 18.03 -20.36 48.10
N CYS A 33 16.81 -20.78 47.76
CA CYS A 33 16.45 -21.08 46.37
C CYS A 33 16.60 -19.85 45.46
N ALA A 34 16.09 -18.68 45.89
CA ALA A 34 16.21 -17.44 45.14
C ALA A 34 17.66 -16.96 44.97
N ARG A 35 18.52 -17.17 45.96
CA ARG A 35 19.97 -16.90 45.87
C ARG A 35 20.68 -17.86 44.90
N LYS A 36 20.24 -19.11 44.82
CA LYS A 36 20.81 -20.11 43.88
C LYS A 36 20.35 -19.90 42.43
N THR A 37 19.12 -19.43 42.22
CA THR A 37 18.51 -19.32 40.89
C THR A 37 18.46 -17.89 40.34
N GLY A 38 18.64 -16.89 41.21
CA GLY A 38 18.39 -15.48 40.87
C GLY A 38 16.91 -15.15 40.65
N GLN A 39 15.98 -16.04 41.04
CA GLN A 39 14.54 -15.86 40.80
C GLN A 39 13.71 -15.98 42.08
N LEU A 40 12.80 -15.04 42.30
CA LEU A 40 11.87 -15.09 43.43
C LEU A 40 10.43 -14.88 42.96
N ASN A 41 9.58 -15.88 43.21
CA ASN A 41 8.15 -15.82 42.93
C ASN A 41 7.34 -15.78 44.24
N LEU A 42 6.62 -14.68 44.43
CA LEU A 42 5.70 -14.44 45.54
C LEU A 42 4.30 -14.06 45.02
N SER A 43 3.93 -14.56 43.84
CA SER A 43 2.63 -14.30 43.23
C SER A 43 1.47 -14.98 43.97
N SER A 44 0.28 -14.37 43.90
CA SER A 44 -0.96 -14.96 44.42
C SER A 44 -0.95 -15.33 45.91
N LYS A 45 -0.11 -14.67 46.73
CA LYS A 45 -0.02 -14.90 48.19
C LYS A 45 -0.97 -14.01 49.00
N GLY A 46 -1.61 -13.04 48.35
CA GLY A 46 -2.50 -12.08 49.00
C GLY A 46 -1.73 -11.09 49.88
N LEU A 47 -0.48 -10.80 49.54
CA LEU A 47 0.40 -9.93 50.32
C LEU A 47 -0.17 -8.50 50.37
N PHE A 48 -0.17 -7.89 51.55
CA PHE A 48 -0.49 -6.47 51.73
C PHE A 48 0.79 -5.62 51.63
N SER A 49 1.91 -6.17 52.07
CA SER A 49 3.23 -5.56 51.99
C SER A 49 4.29 -6.57 51.57
N VAL A 50 5.28 -6.14 50.80
CA VAL A 50 6.40 -7.00 50.43
C VAL A 50 7.25 -7.31 51.67
N PRO A 51 7.59 -8.58 51.94
CA PRO A 51 8.41 -8.96 53.09
C PRO A 51 9.73 -8.20 53.11
N LYS A 52 10.14 -7.69 54.28
CA LYS A 52 11.32 -6.82 54.39
C LYS A 52 12.60 -7.46 53.86
N ARG A 53 12.72 -8.77 54.05
CA ARG A 53 13.88 -9.57 53.68
C ARG A 53 14.06 -9.70 52.16
N VAL A 54 13.02 -9.53 51.34
CA VAL A 54 13.12 -9.55 49.87
C VAL A 54 14.05 -8.44 49.37
N TRP A 55 14.00 -7.26 50.00
CA TRP A 55 14.80 -6.11 49.59
C TRP A 55 16.29 -6.28 49.92
N THR A 56 16.63 -7.09 50.92
CA THR A 56 18.00 -7.35 51.37
C THR A 56 18.41 -8.78 51.06
N ILE A 57 17.80 -9.43 50.06
CA ILE A 57 18.02 -10.85 49.78
C ILE A 57 19.45 -11.16 49.33
N ASN A 58 20.09 -10.17 48.69
CA ASN A 58 21.49 -10.23 48.25
C ASN A 58 22.49 -9.97 49.39
N GLU A 59 22.04 -9.55 50.58
CA GLU A 59 22.89 -9.33 51.74
C GLU A 59 22.78 -10.52 52.70
N LEU A 60 23.92 -10.97 53.23
CA LEU A 60 23.98 -11.96 54.30
C LEU A 60 23.69 -11.28 55.65
N THR A 61 22.88 -11.93 56.48
CA THR A 61 22.66 -11.49 57.86
C THR A 61 23.80 -11.86 58.79
N GLU A 62 23.94 -11.17 59.92
CA GLU A 62 24.94 -11.53 60.95
C GLU A 62 24.81 -12.96 61.47
N ASP A 63 23.59 -13.53 61.47
CA ASP A 63 23.36 -14.91 61.89
C ASP A 63 23.78 -15.92 60.81
N GLU A 64 23.48 -15.63 59.54
CA GLU A 64 23.97 -16.41 58.39
C GLU A 64 25.51 -16.37 58.28
N LEU A 65 26.13 -15.23 58.59
CA LEU A 65 27.59 -15.08 58.65
C LEU A 65 28.23 -15.90 59.79
N LYS A 66 27.51 -16.12 60.89
CA LYS A 66 27.96 -16.98 62.01
C LYS A 66 27.79 -18.47 61.70
N GLU A 67 26.80 -18.84 60.90
CA GLU A 67 26.57 -20.22 60.43
C GLU A 67 27.53 -20.65 59.32
N LEU A 68 28.28 -19.71 58.73
CA LEU A 68 29.35 -19.95 57.76
C LEU A 68 30.55 -20.64 58.43
N ASN A 69 30.44 -21.95 58.65
CA ASN A 69 31.49 -22.75 59.28
C ASN A 69 32.45 -23.30 58.21
N PHE A 70 33.73 -22.91 58.26
CA PHE A 70 34.79 -23.31 57.31
C PHE A 70 35.38 -24.69 57.65
N GLU A 71 34.56 -25.72 57.89
CA GLU A 71 35.08 -27.08 58.08
C GLU A 71 35.33 -27.76 56.71
N LEU A 72 36.53 -28.30 56.54
CA LEU A 72 37.13 -28.78 55.29
C LEU A 72 36.55 -30.10 54.74
N ASP A 73 35.56 -30.71 55.40
CA ASP A 73 35.03 -32.06 55.09
C ASP A 73 33.49 -32.06 54.92
N TYR A 74 32.93 -31.19 54.06
CA TYR A 74 31.49 -31.17 53.75
C TYR A 74 31.21 -31.64 52.31
N ASP A 75 30.79 -32.91 52.18
CA ASP A 75 30.64 -33.63 50.90
C ASP A 75 29.16 -33.87 50.50
N GLU A 76 28.30 -32.86 50.63
CA GLU A 76 26.98 -32.89 49.98
C GLU A 76 26.76 -31.64 49.13
N THR A 77 26.50 -31.87 47.85
CA THR A 77 26.17 -30.87 46.83
C THR A 77 24.90 -30.06 47.13
N GLU A 78 24.15 -30.40 48.19
CA GLU A 78 22.84 -29.81 48.46
C GLU A 78 22.87 -28.41 49.08
N GLN A 79 23.94 -27.94 49.75
CA GLN A 79 23.87 -26.64 50.46
C GLN A 79 25.11 -25.74 50.37
N ARG A 80 25.61 -25.47 49.15
CA ARG A 80 26.41 -24.25 48.89
C ARG A 80 25.53 -22.99 48.79
N TRP A 81 24.75 -22.70 49.84
CA TRP A 81 23.84 -21.54 49.85
C TRP A 81 24.57 -20.17 49.84
N TRP A 82 25.89 -20.19 50.04
CA TRP A 82 26.79 -19.05 49.93
C TRP A 82 27.24 -18.73 48.50
N GLU A 83 27.02 -19.62 47.52
CA GLU A 83 27.13 -19.28 46.10
C GLU A 83 25.88 -18.48 45.72
N GLN A 84 26.02 -17.16 45.66
CA GLN A 84 24.89 -16.24 45.45
C GLN A 84 24.92 -15.66 44.04
N GLU A 85 23.85 -15.91 43.31
CA GLU A 85 23.49 -15.10 42.15
C GLU A 85 22.59 -13.95 42.65
N SER A 86 22.87 -12.73 42.19
CA SER A 86 22.01 -11.60 42.52
C SER A 86 20.61 -11.79 41.92
N LEU A 87 19.60 -11.28 42.62
CA LEU A 87 18.21 -11.43 42.17
C LEU A 87 17.99 -10.75 40.82
N LYS A 88 17.70 -11.54 39.79
CA LYS A 88 17.44 -11.12 38.41
C LYS A 88 15.96 -11.03 38.09
N THR A 89 15.12 -11.90 38.66
CA THR A 89 13.68 -11.89 38.40
C THR A 89 12.89 -11.86 39.70
N LEU A 90 11.90 -10.97 39.77
CA LEU A 90 11.03 -10.79 40.94
C LEU A 90 9.58 -10.73 40.49
N ASP A 91 8.82 -11.76 40.85
CA ASP A 91 7.38 -11.83 40.60
C ASP A 91 6.61 -11.59 41.89
N LEU A 92 5.90 -10.47 41.95
CA LEU A 92 5.04 -10.02 43.04
C LEU A 92 3.58 -9.87 42.57
N SER A 93 3.22 -10.50 41.46
CA SER A 93 1.91 -10.37 40.81
C SER A 93 0.74 -10.95 41.61
N CYS A 94 -0.48 -10.52 41.26
CA CYS A 94 -1.73 -11.04 41.84
C CYS A 94 -1.78 -10.95 43.38
N ASN A 95 -1.32 -9.83 43.94
CA ASN A 95 -1.33 -9.55 45.37
C ASN A 95 -2.23 -8.33 45.68
N CYS A 96 -2.19 -7.83 46.91
CA CYS A 96 -2.95 -6.65 47.34
C CYS A 96 -2.02 -5.48 47.71
N LEU A 97 -0.88 -5.37 47.01
CA LEU A 97 0.14 -4.36 47.30
C LEU A 97 -0.38 -2.97 46.95
N THR A 98 -0.26 -2.04 47.89
CA THR A 98 -0.68 -0.63 47.71
C THR A 98 0.48 0.31 47.40
N THR A 99 1.68 -0.04 47.88
CA THR A 99 2.91 0.74 47.72
C THR A 99 4.11 -0.19 47.66
N ILE A 100 5.15 0.25 46.95
CA ILE A 100 6.45 -0.41 46.93
C ILE A 100 7.40 0.37 47.83
N ASN A 101 8.25 -0.36 48.56
CA ASN A 101 9.21 0.27 49.45
C ASN A 101 10.41 0.86 48.67
N ALA A 102 10.88 2.04 49.09
CA ALA A 102 12.09 2.70 48.58
C ALA A 102 13.37 1.84 48.63
N ARG A 103 13.36 0.74 49.40
CA ARG A 103 14.44 -0.25 49.44
C ARG A 103 14.58 -1.08 48.17
N ILE A 104 13.70 -0.93 47.18
CA ILE A 104 13.89 -1.52 45.85
C ILE A 104 15.23 -1.11 45.20
N ARG A 105 15.80 0.03 45.62
CA ARG A 105 17.14 0.52 45.26
C ARG A 105 18.29 -0.48 45.45
N TYR A 106 18.12 -1.51 46.28
CA TYR A 106 19.18 -2.49 46.56
C TYR A 106 19.22 -3.63 45.53
N LEU A 107 18.20 -3.73 44.66
CA LEU A 107 18.07 -4.78 43.66
C LEU A 107 18.60 -4.34 42.28
N ASN A 108 19.80 -3.76 42.23
CA ASN A 108 20.35 -3.15 41.00
C ASN A 108 20.56 -4.12 39.82
N ASP A 109 20.61 -5.43 40.11
CA ASP A 109 20.79 -6.48 39.10
C ASP A 109 19.48 -7.05 38.54
N LEU A 110 18.34 -6.48 38.92
CA LEU A 110 17.04 -6.95 38.49
C LEU A 110 16.83 -6.70 36.99
N ILE A 111 16.45 -7.75 36.28
CA ILE A 111 16.19 -7.80 34.83
C ILE A 111 14.68 -7.82 34.56
N GLU A 112 13.92 -8.53 35.39
CA GLU A 112 12.48 -8.69 35.23
C GLU A 112 11.75 -8.43 36.56
N LEU A 113 10.77 -7.55 36.51
CA LEU A 113 9.92 -7.21 37.63
C LEU A 113 8.45 -7.29 37.22
N ASP A 114 7.74 -8.22 37.83
CA ASP A 114 6.31 -8.39 37.62
C ASP A 114 5.53 -7.95 38.87
N LEU A 115 4.67 -6.94 38.68
CA LEU A 115 3.82 -6.34 39.69
C LEU A 115 2.35 -6.29 39.23
N HIS A 116 1.97 -7.07 38.20
CA HIS A 116 0.63 -7.01 37.65
C HIS A 116 -0.45 -7.46 38.65
N ASN A 117 -1.70 -7.02 38.48
CA ASN A 117 -2.83 -7.32 39.36
C ASN A 117 -2.52 -7.00 40.84
N ASN A 118 -2.24 -5.74 41.12
CA ASN A 118 -2.07 -5.20 42.47
C ASN A 118 -2.94 -3.95 42.65
N LEU A 119 -2.77 -3.23 43.76
CA LEU A 119 -3.53 -2.02 44.09
C LEU A 119 -2.58 -0.81 44.20
N LEU A 120 -1.51 -0.79 43.39
CA LEU A 120 -0.48 0.24 43.47
C LEU A 120 -1.03 1.57 42.98
N ASN A 121 -0.96 2.60 43.83
CA ASN A 121 -1.38 3.96 43.47
C ASN A 121 -0.20 4.81 42.94
N LYS A 122 1.02 4.54 43.43
CA LYS A 122 2.24 5.28 43.08
C LYS A 122 3.44 4.35 43.09
N LEU A 123 4.44 4.66 42.25
CA LEU A 123 5.76 4.04 42.28
C LEU A 123 6.77 4.92 43.03
N PRO A 124 7.71 4.32 43.78
CA PRO A 124 8.79 5.06 44.41
C PRO A 124 9.78 5.59 43.37
N MET A 125 10.41 6.74 43.64
CA MET A 125 11.41 7.35 42.75
C MET A 125 12.64 6.43 42.57
N GLU A 126 12.94 5.61 43.58
CA GLU A 126 14.05 4.68 43.57
C GLU A 126 13.92 3.53 42.55
N ILE A 127 12.77 3.36 41.90
CA ILE A 127 12.63 2.40 40.79
C ILE A 127 13.61 2.71 39.64
N GLY A 128 13.96 3.99 39.46
CA GLY A 128 14.91 4.44 38.44
C GLY A 128 16.34 3.94 38.62
N ASN A 129 16.68 3.39 39.80
CA ASN A 129 18.02 2.83 40.05
C ASN A 129 18.21 1.44 39.43
N LEU A 130 17.14 0.79 38.97
CA LEU A 130 17.18 -0.55 38.37
C LEU A 130 17.67 -0.50 36.91
N THR A 131 18.90 -0.03 36.69
CA THR A 131 19.41 0.26 35.34
C THR A 131 19.52 -0.95 34.41
N LYS A 132 19.49 -2.17 34.94
CA LYS A 132 19.52 -3.43 34.16
C LYS A 132 18.13 -3.99 33.84
N LEU A 133 17.05 -3.29 34.21
CA LEU A 133 15.69 -3.77 34.02
C LEU A 133 15.33 -3.80 32.54
N ILE A 134 14.92 -4.96 32.06
CA ILE A 134 14.53 -5.22 30.66
C ILE A 134 13.02 -5.32 30.53
N THR A 135 12.37 -5.98 31.49
CA THR A 135 10.92 -6.24 31.46
C THR A 135 10.28 -5.75 32.75
N LEU A 136 9.25 -4.92 32.61
CA LEU A 136 8.46 -4.40 33.72
C LEU A 136 6.96 -4.51 33.42
N ASP A 137 6.26 -5.30 34.21
CA ASP A 137 4.80 -5.39 34.16
C ASP A 137 4.16 -4.72 35.38
N LEU A 138 3.38 -3.68 35.12
CA LEU A 138 2.64 -2.88 36.09
C LEU A 138 1.14 -2.88 35.78
N SER A 139 0.67 -3.83 34.96
CA SER A 139 -0.71 -3.86 34.50
C SER A 139 -1.72 -4.16 35.61
N TYR A 140 -2.96 -3.73 35.44
CA TYR A 140 -4.03 -3.88 36.44
C TYR A 140 -3.65 -3.33 37.81
N ASN A 141 -3.24 -2.07 37.84
CA ASN A 141 -2.96 -1.30 39.04
C ASN A 141 -3.80 -0.01 39.04
N LYS A 142 -3.48 0.94 39.92
CA LYS A 142 -4.17 2.23 40.05
C LYS A 142 -3.18 3.39 39.92
N LEU A 143 -2.18 3.25 39.06
CA LEU A 143 -1.15 4.26 38.89
C LEU A 143 -1.73 5.49 38.19
N GLU A 144 -1.56 6.66 38.83
CA GLU A 144 -1.97 7.96 38.26
C GLU A 144 -0.85 8.63 37.46
N VAL A 145 0.40 8.50 37.91
CA VAL A 145 1.59 9.15 37.34
C VAL A 145 2.82 8.26 37.56
N LEU A 146 3.76 8.28 36.61
CA LEU A 146 5.08 7.66 36.75
C LEU A 146 6.10 8.68 37.28
N PRO A 147 6.99 8.30 38.21
CA PRO A 147 7.99 9.24 38.75
C PRO A 147 9.05 9.58 37.69
N ILE A 148 9.58 10.81 37.68
CA ILE A 148 10.55 11.25 36.66
C ILE A 148 11.81 10.37 36.59
N GLN A 149 12.26 9.81 37.72
CA GLN A 149 13.42 8.91 37.76
C GLN A 149 13.17 7.58 37.05
N PHE A 150 11.90 7.20 36.79
CA PHE A 150 11.53 6.02 36.02
C PHE A 150 12.15 6.04 34.61
N TYR A 151 12.29 7.22 34.02
CA TYR A 151 12.79 7.39 32.66
C TYR A 151 14.31 7.15 32.53
N HIS A 152 15.03 6.92 33.64
CA HIS A 152 16.44 6.51 33.61
C HIS A 152 16.65 5.01 33.29
N LEU A 153 15.59 4.23 33.10
CA LEU A 153 15.64 2.80 32.79
C LEU A 153 15.99 2.52 31.31
N LEU A 154 17.17 2.95 30.87
CA LEU A 154 17.55 2.99 29.45
C LEU A 154 17.59 1.61 28.74
N GLU A 155 17.73 0.51 29.49
CA GLU A 155 17.74 -0.87 28.95
C GLU A 155 16.35 -1.50 28.85
N LEU A 156 15.29 -0.77 29.24
CA LEU A 156 13.93 -1.30 29.25
C LEU A 156 13.46 -1.60 27.83
N ARG A 157 12.98 -2.83 27.61
CA ARG A 157 12.49 -3.32 26.31
C ARG A 157 11.00 -3.56 26.32
N ASN A 158 10.46 -4.01 27.44
CA ASN A 158 9.06 -4.37 27.57
C ASN A 158 8.46 -3.63 28.76
N LEU A 159 7.49 -2.76 28.48
CA LEU A 159 6.77 -1.99 29.49
C LEU A 159 5.26 -2.20 29.32
N ASN A 160 4.64 -2.81 30.33
CA ASN A 160 3.21 -3.01 30.37
C ASN A 160 2.58 -2.15 31.48
N LEU A 161 1.76 -1.18 31.09
CA LEU A 161 1.04 -0.24 31.96
C LEU A 161 -0.47 -0.31 31.75
N LYS A 162 -0.93 -1.41 31.14
CA LYS A 162 -2.34 -1.66 30.85
C LYS A 162 -3.23 -1.59 32.10
N TYR A 163 -4.48 -1.12 31.96
CA TYR A 163 -5.44 -1.03 33.07
C TYR A 163 -4.86 -0.28 34.28
N ASN A 164 -4.48 0.97 34.06
CA ASN A 164 -4.13 1.93 35.10
C ASN A 164 -5.02 3.18 34.95
N ILE A 165 -4.71 4.26 35.67
CA ILE A 165 -5.47 5.52 35.61
C ILE A 165 -4.56 6.68 35.23
N LEU A 166 -3.59 6.41 34.35
CA LEU A 166 -2.62 7.41 33.87
C LEU A 166 -3.36 8.50 33.09
N LYS A 167 -3.15 9.76 33.48
CA LYS A 167 -3.75 10.93 32.80
C LYS A 167 -2.85 11.55 31.74
N GLU A 168 -1.56 11.57 32.03
CA GLU A 168 -0.51 12.14 31.18
C GLU A 168 0.69 11.20 31.16
N LEU A 169 1.45 11.26 30.07
CA LEU A 169 2.71 10.56 29.91
C LEU A 169 3.80 11.60 29.68
N ASP A 170 4.77 11.66 30.59
CA ASP A 170 5.89 12.62 30.52
C ASP A 170 6.74 12.38 29.25
N THR A 171 7.36 13.44 28.74
CA THR A 171 8.24 13.40 27.57
C THR A 171 9.48 12.55 27.81
N GLY A 172 9.86 12.31 29.06
CA GLY A 172 10.95 11.40 29.44
C GLY A 172 10.78 9.97 28.90
N ILE A 173 9.57 9.52 28.52
CA ILE A 173 9.37 8.20 27.88
C ILE A 173 10.16 8.08 26.58
N THR A 174 10.45 9.20 25.92
CA THR A 174 11.17 9.25 24.63
C THR A 174 12.65 8.87 24.78
N ASP A 175 13.22 8.96 25.98
CA ASP A 175 14.60 8.58 26.27
C ASP A 175 14.80 7.05 26.34
N LEU A 176 13.71 6.28 26.44
CA LEU A 176 13.73 4.81 26.52
C LEU A 176 13.89 4.16 25.14
N ILE A 177 14.97 4.49 24.43
CA ILE A 177 15.24 4.12 23.03
C ILE A 177 15.26 2.59 22.80
N MET A 178 15.51 1.81 23.85
CA MET A 178 15.55 0.34 23.80
C MET A 178 14.17 -0.32 23.84
N LEU A 179 13.09 0.44 24.06
CA LEU A 179 11.73 -0.09 24.10
C LEU A 179 11.37 -0.77 22.78
N SER A 180 10.82 -1.97 22.94
CA SER A 180 10.32 -2.84 21.88
C SER A 180 8.81 -3.09 22.00
N HIS A 181 8.28 -3.15 23.22
CA HIS A 181 6.87 -3.36 23.50
C HIS A 181 6.39 -2.34 24.54
N LEU A 182 5.36 -1.59 24.19
CA LEU A 182 4.72 -0.62 25.07
C LEU A 182 3.21 -0.79 25.03
N ASP A 183 2.62 -1.20 26.15
CA ASP A 183 1.17 -1.30 26.34
C ASP A 183 0.71 -0.24 27.35
N LEU A 184 -0.05 0.73 26.86
CA LEU A 184 -0.70 1.81 27.60
C LEU A 184 -2.24 1.69 27.53
N SER A 185 -2.76 0.51 27.15
CA SER A 185 -4.19 0.32 26.95
C SER A 185 -5.00 0.48 28.24
N HIS A 186 -6.26 0.90 28.13
CA HIS A 186 -7.16 1.11 29.27
C HIS A 186 -6.55 2.05 30.33
N ASN A 187 -6.21 3.27 29.90
CA ASN A 187 -5.80 4.38 30.75
C ASN A 187 -6.69 5.59 30.48
N ASN A 188 -6.37 6.74 31.07
CA ASN A 188 -7.12 7.99 30.90
C ASN A 188 -6.27 9.04 30.16
N LEU A 189 -5.42 8.60 29.22
CA LEU A 189 -4.51 9.48 28.50
C LEU A 189 -5.29 10.38 27.53
N ILE A 190 -5.00 11.68 27.59
CA ILE A 190 -5.61 12.72 26.74
C ILE A 190 -4.75 12.98 25.50
N GLU A 191 -3.43 12.95 25.67
CA GLU A 191 -2.45 13.16 24.61
C GLU A 191 -1.22 12.27 24.83
N LEU A 192 -0.49 12.04 23.74
CA LEU A 192 0.83 11.40 23.77
C LEU A 192 1.92 12.46 23.60
N PRO A 193 3.07 12.32 24.28
CA PRO A 193 4.14 13.29 24.18
C PRO A 193 4.72 13.36 22.77
N ILE A 194 5.11 14.57 22.36
CA ILE A 194 5.89 14.82 21.15
C ILE A 194 7.27 14.16 21.32
N GLY A 195 7.82 13.55 20.26
CA GLY A 195 9.06 12.78 20.32
C GLY A 195 8.90 11.28 20.52
N MET A 196 7.69 10.73 20.60
CA MET A 196 7.47 9.26 20.59
C MET A 196 8.12 8.58 19.37
N GLY A 197 8.31 9.31 18.27
CA GLY A 197 9.04 8.85 17.09
C GLY A 197 10.50 8.43 17.33
N TYR A 198 11.14 8.87 18.43
CA TYR A 198 12.51 8.46 18.79
C TYR A 198 12.61 7.00 19.24
N LEU A 199 11.48 6.34 19.53
CA LEU A 199 11.42 4.92 19.87
C LEU A 199 11.52 4.05 18.61
N VAL A 200 12.65 4.17 17.89
CA VAL A 200 12.87 3.54 16.57
C VAL A 200 12.87 2.01 16.64
N ARG A 201 13.02 1.43 17.83
CA ARG A 201 13.03 -0.02 18.09
C ARG A 201 11.66 -0.58 18.49
N LEU A 202 10.65 0.26 18.65
CA LEU A 202 9.33 -0.19 19.08
C LEU A 202 8.68 -1.05 17.99
N ILE A 203 8.25 -2.24 18.38
CA ILE A 203 7.59 -3.25 17.53
C ILE A 203 6.09 -3.24 17.79
N PHE A 204 5.69 -3.06 19.05
CA PHE A 204 4.30 -3.08 19.49
C PHE A 204 3.96 -1.82 20.29
N LEU A 205 2.93 -1.10 19.85
CA LEU A 205 2.34 0.02 20.57
C LEU A 205 0.83 -0.17 20.70
N ASP A 206 0.35 -0.28 21.93
CA ASP A 206 -1.07 -0.28 22.24
C ASP A 206 -1.43 0.91 23.12
N VAL A 207 -2.28 1.79 22.60
CA VAL A 207 -2.84 2.96 23.28
C VAL A 207 -4.37 2.92 23.25
N SER A 208 -4.95 1.72 23.12
CA SER A 208 -6.40 1.53 23.06
C SER A 208 -7.10 1.89 24.37
N HIS A 209 -8.40 2.19 24.29
CA HIS A 209 -9.23 2.55 25.44
C HIS A 209 -8.61 3.70 26.27
N ASN A 210 -8.29 4.79 25.59
CA ASN A 210 -7.87 6.06 26.18
C ASN A 210 -8.82 7.18 25.69
N SER A 211 -8.46 8.44 25.93
CA SER A 211 -9.22 9.62 25.46
C SER A 211 -8.39 10.47 24.51
N LEU A 212 -7.57 9.82 23.66
CA LEU A 212 -6.67 10.50 22.73
C LEU A 212 -7.45 11.19 21.61
N LYS A 213 -7.14 12.46 21.34
CA LYS A 213 -7.74 13.23 20.23
C LYS A 213 -6.93 13.18 18.93
N TYR A 214 -5.60 13.12 19.05
CA TYR A 214 -4.68 13.09 17.92
C TYR A 214 -3.52 12.15 18.26
N LEU A 215 -2.93 11.53 17.23
CA LEU A 215 -1.63 10.89 17.34
C LEU A 215 -0.53 11.89 16.99
N PRO A 216 0.62 11.88 17.69
CA PRO A 216 1.70 12.80 17.41
C PRO A 216 2.26 12.53 16.00
N PRO A 217 2.59 13.58 15.22
CA PRO A 217 3.09 13.41 13.85
C PRO A 217 4.38 12.59 13.78
N ASP A 218 5.21 12.66 14.82
CA ASP A 218 6.48 11.95 14.91
C ASP A 218 6.33 10.42 14.90
N ILE A 219 5.13 9.89 15.13
CA ILE A 219 4.87 8.43 15.14
C ILE A 219 5.28 7.77 13.81
N MET A 220 5.27 8.52 12.70
CA MET A 220 5.74 8.06 11.39
C MET A 220 7.22 7.64 11.37
N SER A 221 8.03 8.09 12.35
CA SER A 221 9.45 7.76 12.45
C SER A 221 9.73 6.39 13.06
N MET A 222 8.72 5.69 13.57
CA MET A 222 8.85 4.36 14.21
C MET A 222 9.02 3.24 13.17
N ARG A 223 10.19 3.17 12.54
CA ARG A 223 10.49 2.27 11.41
C ARG A 223 10.43 0.76 11.75
N ALA A 224 10.50 0.39 13.03
CA ALA A 224 10.42 -1.00 13.47
C ALA A 224 9.00 -1.46 13.83
N LEU A 225 8.01 -0.55 13.83
CA LEU A 225 6.68 -0.85 14.32
C LEU A 225 6.00 -1.89 13.43
N GLU A 226 5.48 -2.95 14.05
CA GLU A 226 4.74 -4.03 13.41
C GLU A 226 3.25 -3.95 13.75
N LYS A 227 2.91 -3.50 14.96
CA LYS A 227 1.52 -3.43 15.43
C LYS A 227 1.24 -2.09 16.08
N LEU A 228 0.25 -1.38 15.54
CA LEU A 228 -0.25 -0.12 16.06
C LEU A 228 -1.74 -0.26 16.40
N ILE A 229 -2.05 -0.18 17.70
CA ILE A 229 -3.40 -0.35 18.21
C ILE A 229 -3.79 0.94 18.95
N ALA A 230 -4.81 1.64 18.46
CA ALA A 230 -5.37 2.83 19.10
C ALA A 230 -6.91 2.85 19.04
N ASN A 231 -7.53 1.68 19.20
CA ASN A 231 -8.99 1.55 19.21
C ASN A 231 -9.64 2.16 20.45
N THR A 232 -10.91 2.56 20.32
CA THR A 232 -11.68 3.17 21.42
C THR A 232 -10.95 4.38 22.00
N ASN A 233 -10.76 5.37 21.14
CA ASN A 233 -10.22 6.69 21.49
C ASN A 233 -11.15 7.76 20.88
N GLU A 234 -10.74 9.02 20.94
CA GLU A 234 -11.48 10.14 20.34
C GLU A 234 -10.72 10.72 19.13
N LEU A 235 -10.01 9.88 18.37
CA LEU A 235 -9.16 10.33 17.27
C LEU A 235 -10.01 10.97 16.15
N GLU A 236 -9.74 12.25 15.86
CA GLU A 236 -10.43 13.01 14.81
C GLU A 236 -9.67 12.96 13.47
N GLU A 237 -8.35 13.11 13.55
CA GLU A 237 -7.43 13.12 12.41
C GLU A 237 -6.17 12.29 12.72
N LEU A 238 -5.57 11.74 11.66
CA LEU A 238 -4.33 10.97 11.72
C LEU A 238 -3.25 11.64 10.89
N PRO A 239 -1.98 11.65 11.35
CA PRO A 239 -0.86 12.03 10.51
C PRO A 239 -0.67 11.01 9.36
N SER A 240 0.05 11.40 8.30
CA SER A 240 0.41 10.45 7.24
C SER A 240 1.29 9.33 7.83
N LEU A 241 0.86 8.09 7.64
CA LEU A 241 1.53 6.90 8.19
C LEU A 241 2.43 6.22 7.16
N SER A 242 2.68 6.86 6.01
CA SER A 242 3.34 6.28 4.85
C SER A 242 4.78 5.79 5.10
N GLU A 243 5.48 6.31 6.11
CA GLU A 243 6.83 5.84 6.45
C GLU A 243 6.87 4.54 7.28
N LEU A 244 5.72 4.02 7.73
CA LEU A 244 5.61 2.81 8.55
C LEU A 244 5.66 1.52 7.72
N ARG A 245 6.80 1.27 7.07
CA ARG A 245 6.98 0.17 6.10
C ARG A 245 6.84 -1.24 6.67
N LYS A 246 7.03 -1.42 7.98
CA LYS A 246 6.98 -2.72 8.66
C LYS A 246 5.65 -3.02 9.36
N VAL A 247 4.72 -2.05 9.40
CA VAL A 247 3.47 -2.25 10.11
C VAL A 247 2.64 -3.32 9.41
N GLU A 248 2.27 -4.34 10.17
CA GLU A 248 1.46 -5.47 9.75
C GLU A 248 0.00 -5.32 10.17
N THR A 249 -0.25 -4.70 11.33
CA THR A 249 -1.60 -4.58 11.90
C THR A 249 -1.85 -3.17 12.39
N ILE A 250 -2.93 -2.56 11.88
CA ILE A 250 -3.45 -1.27 12.35
C ILE A 250 -4.89 -1.44 12.82
N MET A 251 -5.14 -1.05 14.06
CA MET A 251 -6.46 -1.11 14.69
C MET A 251 -6.86 0.27 15.23
N PHE A 252 -7.75 0.96 14.53
CA PHE A 252 -8.31 2.26 14.91
C PHE A 252 -9.84 2.24 15.04
N GLN A 253 -10.42 1.08 15.37
CA GLN A 253 -11.87 0.98 15.53
C GLN A 253 -12.42 1.82 16.68
N ASN A 254 -13.67 2.27 16.57
CA ASN A 254 -14.38 3.06 17.57
C ASN A 254 -13.64 4.38 17.87
N ASN A 255 -13.52 5.23 16.85
CA ASN A 255 -12.89 6.55 16.90
C ASN A 255 -13.81 7.57 16.18
N LYS A 256 -13.35 8.81 15.99
CA LYS A 256 -14.11 9.89 15.35
C LYS A 256 -13.53 10.29 13.99
N LEU A 257 -12.82 9.38 13.32
CA LEU A 257 -12.12 9.69 12.08
C LEU A 257 -13.10 10.01 10.95
N THR A 258 -12.90 11.15 10.28
CA THR A 258 -13.74 11.59 9.15
C THR A 258 -13.10 11.31 7.79
N ILE A 259 -11.77 11.30 7.74
CA ILE A 259 -10.96 11.12 6.54
C ILE A 259 -10.25 9.77 6.60
N PHE A 260 -10.20 9.07 5.47
CA PHE A 260 -9.43 7.83 5.35
C PHE A 260 -7.91 8.12 5.43
N PRO A 261 -7.15 7.46 6.33
CA PRO A 261 -5.74 7.77 6.55
C PRO A 261 -4.88 7.44 5.33
N ASP A 262 -3.82 8.23 5.13
CA ASP A 262 -2.79 7.93 4.12
C ASP A 262 -1.89 6.78 4.59
N LEU A 263 -1.99 5.63 3.90
CA LEU A 263 -1.26 4.40 4.17
C LEU A 263 -0.41 3.97 2.96
N SER A 264 -0.14 4.91 2.04
CA SER A 264 0.45 4.62 0.73
C SER A 264 1.82 3.96 0.78
N GLY A 265 2.58 4.04 1.89
CA GLY A 265 3.87 3.36 2.06
C GLY A 265 3.88 2.16 3.02
N CYS A 266 2.72 1.72 3.53
CA CYS A 266 2.60 0.58 4.45
C CYS A 266 2.63 -0.78 3.72
N VAL A 267 3.78 -1.13 3.12
CA VAL A 267 3.94 -2.32 2.25
C VAL A 267 3.70 -3.66 2.98
N ALA A 268 3.92 -3.72 4.29
CA ALA A 268 3.79 -4.93 5.09
C ALA A 268 2.39 -5.17 5.68
N LEU A 269 1.44 -4.24 5.50
CA LEU A 269 0.14 -4.27 6.18
C LEU A 269 -0.68 -5.49 5.75
N LYS A 270 -1.15 -6.26 6.72
CA LYS A 270 -1.99 -7.46 6.58
C LYS A 270 -3.40 -7.21 7.07
N GLU A 271 -3.55 -6.42 8.14
CA GLU A 271 -4.83 -6.20 8.80
C GLU A 271 -5.04 -4.71 9.06
N LEU A 272 -6.12 -4.16 8.51
CA LEU A 272 -6.56 -2.79 8.74
C LEU A 272 -8.00 -2.80 9.25
N ASN A 273 -8.19 -2.29 10.47
CA ASN A 273 -9.51 -2.10 11.05
C ASN A 273 -9.75 -0.62 11.37
N LEU A 274 -10.72 -0.02 10.66
CA LEU A 274 -11.21 1.34 10.90
C LEU A 274 -12.73 1.32 11.18
N SER A 275 -13.28 0.22 11.71
CA SER A 275 -14.71 0.12 11.98
C SER A 275 -15.19 1.12 13.03
N GLU A 276 -16.49 1.44 13.06
CA GLU A 276 -17.07 2.38 14.03
C GLU A 276 -16.35 3.75 14.00
N ASN A 277 -16.31 4.37 12.82
CA ASN A 277 -15.76 5.70 12.60
C ASN A 277 -16.74 6.54 11.75
N ASN A 278 -16.37 7.77 11.41
CA ASN A 278 -17.20 8.68 10.62
C ASN A 278 -16.65 8.89 9.20
N ILE A 279 -15.98 7.88 8.63
CA ILE A 279 -15.30 8.02 7.32
C ILE A 279 -16.34 8.14 6.21
N VAL A 280 -16.26 9.21 5.41
CA VAL A 280 -17.21 9.50 4.33
C VAL A 280 -16.73 8.99 2.97
N ASP A 281 -15.45 9.20 2.68
CA ASP A 281 -14.85 8.89 1.38
C ASP A 281 -13.79 7.80 1.54
N PHE A 282 -14.02 6.67 0.88
CA PHE A 282 -13.05 5.58 0.81
C PHE A 282 -12.12 5.81 -0.40
N ASN A 283 -10.93 6.35 -0.13
CA ASN A 283 -9.95 6.68 -1.17
C ASN A 283 -8.89 5.57 -1.34
N ILE A 284 -8.92 4.89 -2.49
CA ILE A 284 -7.98 3.80 -2.79
C ILE A 284 -6.53 4.27 -3.02
N LEU A 285 -6.32 5.56 -3.36
CA LEU A 285 -4.97 6.12 -3.57
C LEU A 285 -4.07 5.96 -2.33
N HIS A 286 -4.68 6.02 -1.15
CA HIS A 286 -3.99 5.84 0.12
C HIS A 286 -3.61 4.37 0.40
N LEU A 287 -3.95 3.43 -0.49
CA LEU A 287 -3.68 1.99 -0.35
C LEU A 287 -2.86 1.40 -1.51
N GLU A 288 -2.27 2.24 -2.36
CA GLU A 288 -1.64 1.84 -3.64
C GLU A 288 -0.54 0.77 -3.50
N GLU A 289 0.33 0.87 -2.48
CA GLU A 289 1.42 -0.11 -2.26
C GLU A 289 1.04 -1.25 -1.31
N VAL A 290 -0.19 -1.28 -0.80
CA VAL A 290 -0.62 -2.21 0.28
C VAL A 290 -1.08 -3.55 -0.29
N ARG A 291 -0.20 -4.22 -1.03
CA ARG A 291 -0.52 -5.46 -1.76
C ARG A 291 -0.65 -6.70 -0.86
N LYS A 292 -0.20 -6.63 0.39
CA LYS A 292 -0.24 -7.75 1.37
C LYS A 292 -1.50 -7.75 2.25
N LEU A 293 -2.41 -6.79 2.05
CA LEU A 293 -3.60 -6.68 2.88
C LEU A 293 -4.49 -7.92 2.71
N LYS A 294 -4.84 -8.53 3.85
CA LYS A 294 -5.71 -9.70 3.94
C LYS A 294 -7.06 -9.35 4.54
N ILE A 295 -7.09 -8.47 5.53
CA ILE A 295 -8.28 -8.12 6.28
C ILE A 295 -8.46 -6.61 6.22
N LEU A 296 -9.58 -6.17 5.64
CA LEU A 296 -10.01 -4.78 5.62
C LEU A 296 -11.40 -4.68 6.26
N ILE A 297 -11.47 -4.00 7.39
CA ILE A 297 -12.71 -3.79 8.14
C ILE A 297 -13.00 -2.30 8.18
N LEU A 298 -14.10 -1.92 7.53
CA LEU A 298 -14.62 -0.56 7.39
C LEU A 298 -16.10 -0.49 7.78
N GLY A 299 -16.58 -1.45 8.58
CA GLY A 299 -17.96 -1.49 9.06
C GLY A 299 -18.31 -0.27 9.91
N ASP A 300 -19.60 0.07 9.99
CA ASP A 300 -20.11 1.17 10.82
C ASP A 300 -19.40 2.51 10.53
N ASN A 301 -19.43 2.92 9.26
CA ASN A 301 -18.88 4.18 8.76
C ASN A 301 -19.93 4.91 7.89
N SER A 302 -19.56 6.03 7.27
CA SER A 302 -20.45 6.83 6.40
C SER A 302 -20.07 6.74 4.92
N ILE A 303 -19.49 5.62 4.48
CA ILE A 303 -18.93 5.45 3.13
C ILE A 303 -20.06 5.41 2.09
N LYS A 304 -19.96 6.24 1.04
CA LYS A 304 -20.98 6.36 -0.01
C LYS A 304 -20.80 5.42 -1.20
N ALA A 305 -19.56 5.12 -1.57
CA ALA A 305 -19.24 4.33 -2.75
C ALA A 305 -17.95 3.53 -2.53
N ILE A 306 -17.89 2.36 -3.17
CA ILE A 306 -16.69 1.54 -3.23
C ILE A 306 -15.99 1.85 -4.56
N PRO A 307 -14.71 2.28 -4.56
CA PRO A 307 -13.97 2.52 -5.78
C PRO A 307 -13.63 1.21 -6.48
N GLU A 308 -13.64 1.19 -7.81
CA GLU A 308 -13.32 -0.01 -8.61
C GLU A 308 -11.86 -0.48 -8.41
N GLY A 309 -10.97 0.42 -8.01
CA GLY A 309 -9.56 0.14 -7.71
C GLY A 309 -9.33 -0.83 -6.54
N ILE A 310 -10.36 -1.23 -5.80
CA ILE A 310 -10.26 -2.24 -4.74
C ILE A 310 -9.70 -3.59 -5.23
N ILE A 311 -9.79 -3.86 -6.55
CA ILE A 311 -9.20 -5.03 -7.20
C ILE A 311 -7.67 -5.13 -7.03
N GLN A 312 -6.98 -4.01 -6.75
CA GLN A 312 -5.55 -3.99 -6.49
C GLN A 312 -5.15 -4.79 -5.23
N LEU A 313 -6.09 -4.98 -4.30
CA LEU A 313 -5.92 -5.76 -3.09
C LEU A 313 -6.12 -7.25 -3.40
N ILE A 314 -5.24 -7.82 -4.25
CA ILE A 314 -5.35 -9.19 -4.78
C ILE A 314 -5.33 -10.25 -3.65
N ASN A 315 -4.68 -9.94 -2.53
CA ASN A 315 -4.55 -10.84 -1.38
C ASN A 315 -5.66 -10.68 -0.33
N LEU A 316 -6.66 -9.84 -0.59
CA LEU A 316 -7.73 -9.58 0.36
C LEU A 316 -8.59 -10.84 0.56
N GLU A 317 -8.66 -11.32 1.79
CA GLU A 317 -9.43 -12.50 2.19
C GLU A 317 -10.76 -12.10 2.86
N TYR A 318 -10.76 -10.99 3.59
CA TYR A 318 -11.87 -10.48 4.38
C TYR A 318 -12.09 -9.00 4.10
N LEU A 319 -13.27 -8.65 3.59
CA LEU A 319 -13.72 -7.28 3.38
C LEU A 319 -15.05 -7.06 4.08
N ASP A 320 -15.08 -6.12 5.01
CA ASP A 320 -16.27 -5.77 5.75
C ASP A 320 -16.61 -4.29 5.59
N LEU A 321 -17.77 -4.05 5.00
CA LEU A 321 -18.33 -2.74 4.70
C LEU A 321 -19.76 -2.65 5.25
N SER A 322 -20.09 -3.43 6.29
CA SER A 322 -21.42 -3.40 6.91
C SER A 322 -21.78 -2.02 7.45
N ASN A 323 -23.08 -1.70 7.53
CA ASN A 323 -23.60 -0.48 8.13
C ASN A 323 -22.91 0.80 7.61
N ASN A 324 -22.87 0.92 6.29
CA ASN A 324 -22.40 2.13 5.59
C ASN A 324 -23.54 2.70 4.74
N ASN A 325 -23.25 3.75 3.96
CA ASN A 325 -24.23 4.38 3.08
C ASN A 325 -23.97 4.06 1.60
N ILE A 326 -23.52 2.83 1.32
CA ILE A 326 -23.10 2.38 -0.02
C ILE A 326 -24.32 2.13 -0.91
N SER A 327 -24.32 2.73 -2.10
CA SER A 327 -25.41 2.60 -3.08
C SER A 327 -25.17 1.52 -4.13
N LEU A 328 -23.91 1.35 -4.57
CA LEU A 328 -23.52 0.47 -5.67
C LEU A 328 -22.32 -0.39 -5.27
N ILE A 329 -22.42 -1.69 -5.55
CA ILE A 329 -21.30 -2.63 -5.44
C ILE A 329 -20.66 -2.79 -6.83
N PRO A 330 -19.38 -2.42 -7.02
CA PRO A 330 -18.73 -2.57 -8.31
C PRO A 330 -18.51 -4.06 -8.65
N VAL A 331 -18.67 -4.38 -9.93
CA VAL A 331 -18.65 -5.77 -10.41
C VAL A 331 -17.24 -6.40 -10.27
N CYS A 332 -16.19 -5.58 -10.22
CA CYS A 332 -14.81 -6.01 -10.04
C CYS A 332 -14.56 -6.82 -8.76
N ILE A 333 -15.39 -6.66 -7.71
CA ILE A 333 -15.31 -7.45 -6.47
C ILE A 333 -15.57 -8.94 -6.74
N GLY A 334 -16.41 -9.26 -7.73
CA GLY A 334 -16.66 -10.64 -8.16
C GLY A 334 -15.44 -11.35 -8.76
N ILE A 335 -14.44 -10.60 -9.23
CA ILE A 335 -13.24 -11.12 -9.89
C ILE A 335 -12.10 -11.36 -8.89
N MET A 336 -12.21 -10.87 -7.65
CA MET A 336 -11.15 -10.98 -6.65
C MET A 336 -10.88 -12.46 -6.29
N PRO A 337 -9.66 -12.99 -6.53
CA PRO A 337 -9.41 -14.43 -6.50
C PRO A 337 -9.39 -15.03 -5.08
N ASN A 338 -9.02 -14.23 -4.07
CA ASN A 338 -8.80 -14.71 -2.70
C ASN A 338 -9.89 -14.29 -1.70
N LEU A 339 -10.93 -13.58 -2.16
CA LEU A 339 -11.95 -13.03 -1.27
C LEU A 339 -12.87 -14.13 -0.73
N LYS A 340 -12.74 -14.44 0.56
CA LYS A 340 -13.51 -15.50 1.23
C LYS A 340 -14.75 -14.96 1.93
N LYS A 341 -14.63 -13.78 2.54
CA LYS A 341 -15.73 -13.14 3.26
C LYS A 341 -15.87 -11.69 2.81
N PHE A 342 -17.08 -11.37 2.38
CA PHE A 342 -17.52 -10.06 1.97
C PHE A 342 -18.84 -9.76 2.67
N SER A 343 -18.83 -8.74 3.53
CA SER A 343 -19.98 -8.28 4.31
C SER A 343 -20.37 -6.89 3.85
N VAL A 344 -21.65 -6.71 3.49
CA VAL A 344 -22.23 -5.41 3.07
C VAL A 344 -23.62 -5.18 3.65
N GLU A 345 -23.97 -5.91 4.71
CA GLU A 345 -25.26 -5.79 5.38
C GLU A 345 -25.47 -4.36 5.92
N GLY A 346 -26.71 -3.88 5.99
CA GLY A 346 -27.01 -2.55 6.52
C GLY A 346 -26.70 -1.37 5.59
N ASN A 347 -26.43 -1.62 4.30
CA ASN A 347 -26.27 -0.59 3.27
C ASN A 347 -27.54 -0.41 2.40
N ASN A 348 -27.66 0.73 1.72
CA ASN A 348 -28.76 1.02 0.79
C ASN A 348 -28.43 0.63 -0.66
N ILE A 349 -28.09 -0.64 -0.86
CA ILE A 349 -27.60 -1.15 -2.15
C ILE A 349 -28.76 -1.29 -3.14
N GLN A 350 -28.61 -0.67 -4.33
CA GLN A 350 -29.65 -0.69 -5.37
C GLN A 350 -29.44 -1.80 -6.40
N ASN A 351 -28.18 -2.17 -6.68
CA ASN A 351 -27.84 -3.07 -7.78
C ASN A 351 -27.96 -4.56 -7.43
N VAL A 352 -27.84 -4.93 -6.15
CA VAL A 352 -27.98 -6.31 -5.67
C VAL A 352 -29.18 -6.39 -4.73
N ARG A 353 -30.08 -7.34 -4.99
CA ARG A 353 -31.26 -7.54 -4.14
C ARG A 353 -30.85 -8.00 -2.73
N ALA A 354 -31.58 -7.53 -1.72
CA ALA A 354 -31.30 -7.79 -0.30
C ALA A 354 -31.29 -9.29 0.09
N ASP A 355 -32.10 -10.11 -0.58
CA ASP A 355 -32.14 -11.56 -0.40
C ASP A 355 -30.82 -12.23 -0.79
N ILE A 356 -30.17 -11.77 -1.87
CA ILE A 356 -28.86 -12.25 -2.30
C ILE A 356 -27.78 -11.86 -1.29
N ILE A 357 -27.86 -10.63 -0.75
CA ILE A 357 -26.93 -10.12 0.26
C ILE A 357 -27.01 -10.96 1.55
N SER A 358 -28.23 -11.28 2.01
CA SER A 358 -28.46 -12.09 3.22
C SER A 358 -28.06 -13.57 3.09
N CYS A 359 -27.90 -14.08 1.85
CA CYS A 359 -27.51 -15.46 1.59
C CYS A 359 -26.00 -15.71 1.69
N GLY A 360 -25.20 -14.68 1.98
CA GLY A 360 -23.76 -14.78 2.22
C GLY A 360 -22.88 -14.56 0.98
N THR A 361 -21.57 -14.45 1.24
CA THR A 361 -20.54 -13.98 0.29
C THR A 361 -20.50 -14.75 -1.03
N SER A 362 -20.63 -16.08 -1.02
CA SER A 362 -20.51 -16.91 -2.23
C SER A 362 -21.61 -16.62 -3.26
N ARG A 363 -22.83 -16.28 -2.81
CA ARG A 363 -23.95 -15.96 -3.69
C ARG A 363 -23.84 -14.55 -4.27
N ILE A 364 -23.32 -13.61 -3.48
CA ILE A 364 -23.00 -12.25 -3.94
C ILE A 364 -21.93 -12.30 -5.04
N LEU A 365 -20.81 -13.00 -4.79
CA LEU A 365 -19.74 -13.13 -5.78
C LEU A 365 -20.22 -13.81 -7.05
N LYS A 366 -21.02 -14.88 -6.94
CA LYS A 366 -21.59 -15.57 -8.11
C LYS A 366 -22.55 -14.68 -8.90
N HIS A 367 -23.37 -13.87 -8.22
CA HIS A 367 -24.27 -12.92 -8.88
C HIS A 367 -23.47 -11.83 -9.61
N LEU A 368 -22.44 -11.28 -8.99
CA LEU A 368 -21.54 -10.30 -9.62
C LEU A 368 -20.82 -10.90 -10.83
N GLN A 369 -20.32 -12.14 -10.74
CA GLN A 369 -19.71 -12.85 -11.86
C GLN A 369 -20.69 -13.07 -13.02
N GLN A 370 -21.94 -13.47 -12.72
CA GLN A 370 -22.98 -13.62 -13.74
C GLN A 370 -23.35 -12.29 -14.40
N SER A 371 -23.30 -11.18 -13.67
CA SER A 371 -23.49 -9.86 -14.27
C SER A 371 -22.37 -9.44 -15.22
N ILE A 372 -21.14 -9.95 -15.06
CA ILE A 372 -20.05 -9.78 -16.03
C ILE A 372 -20.37 -10.52 -17.32
N ASP A 373 -20.83 -11.77 -17.19
CA ASP A 373 -21.19 -12.60 -18.36
C ASP A 373 -22.36 -11.99 -19.14
N THR A 374 -23.34 -11.38 -18.47
CA THR A 374 -24.44 -10.67 -19.15
C THR A 374 -24.02 -9.34 -19.78
N ALA A 375 -23.04 -8.63 -19.19
CA ALA A 375 -22.48 -7.41 -19.78
C ALA A 375 -21.70 -7.69 -21.07
N ASN A 376 -21.16 -8.91 -21.22
CA ASN A 376 -20.54 -9.38 -22.46
C ASN A 376 -21.53 -9.92 -23.50
N VAL A 377 -22.84 -9.93 -23.23
CA VAL A 377 -23.88 -10.44 -24.15
C VAL A 377 -24.92 -9.38 -24.56
N ASN A 378 -24.98 -8.22 -23.91
CA ASN A 378 -25.87 -7.13 -24.33
C ASN A 378 -25.08 -5.82 -24.54
N VAL A 379 -24.42 -5.71 -25.69
CA VAL A 379 -24.11 -4.41 -26.29
C VAL A 379 -25.31 -4.02 -27.15
N ASP A 380 -26.40 -3.61 -26.50
CA ASP A 380 -27.54 -2.96 -27.14
C ASP A 380 -28.07 -1.84 -26.22
N ASP A 381 -27.60 -0.63 -26.51
CA ASP A 381 -28.44 0.49 -26.91
C ASP A 381 -29.54 1.01 -25.96
N SER A 382 -29.32 0.98 -24.64
CA SER A 382 -30.32 1.55 -23.73
C SER A 382 -29.77 2.20 -22.46
N LEU A 383 -28.89 3.20 -22.58
CA LEU A 383 -28.77 4.28 -21.58
C LEU A 383 -28.18 5.60 -22.16
N LEU A 384 -28.26 5.80 -23.48
CA LEU A 384 -27.96 7.09 -24.12
C LEU A 384 -29.26 7.75 -24.57
N SER A 385 -29.97 8.34 -23.61
CA SER A 385 -30.91 9.40 -23.96
C SER A 385 -30.90 10.49 -22.89
N ASN A 386 -30.44 11.66 -23.33
CA ASN A 386 -30.72 12.98 -22.77
C ASN A 386 -29.99 13.34 -21.48
N THR A 387 -28.76 13.83 -21.63
CA THR A 387 -28.44 15.25 -21.36
C THR A 387 -27.05 15.56 -21.88
N SER A 388 -26.95 16.64 -22.64
CA SER A 388 -25.74 17.20 -23.21
C SER A 388 -24.81 17.76 -22.12
N THR A 389 -24.03 16.89 -21.48
CA THR A 389 -22.81 17.21 -20.70
C THR A 389 -22.18 15.88 -20.30
N VAL A 390 -21.23 15.39 -21.10
CA VAL A 390 -20.45 14.19 -20.75
C VAL A 390 -19.59 14.53 -19.53
N VAL A 391 -19.96 13.96 -18.38
CA VAL A 391 -19.21 14.05 -17.13
C VAL A 391 -17.95 13.19 -17.29
N TYR A 392 -16.80 13.83 -17.43
CA TYR A 392 -15.50 13.18 -17.42
C TYR A 392 -15.24 12.50 -16.06
N PRO A 393 -14.80 11.22 -16.00
CA PRO A 393 -14.33 10.62 -14.76
C PRO A 393 -12.89 11.09 -14.46
N ASN A 394 -12.75 12.35 -14.04
CA ASN A 394 -11.48 13.08 -13.92
C ASN A 394 -10.43 12.44 -12.98
N LYS A 395 -10.78 11.48 -12.11
CA LYS A 395 -9.80 10.85 -11.19
C LYS A 395 -9.24 9.50 -11.65
N PHE A 396 -9.94 8.77 -12.51
CA PHE A 396 -9.48 7.44 -12.96
C PHE A 396 -8.42 7.54 -14.07
N VAL A 397 -8.60 8.48 -15.00
CA VAL A 397 -7.64 8.71 -16.10
C VAL A 397 -6.34 9.29 -15.57
N SER A 398 -6.41 10.28 -14.65
CA SER A 398 -5.24 10.87 -13.96
C SER A 398 -4.40 9.81 -13.24
N TYR A 399 -5.06 8.81 -12.64
CA TYR A 399 -4.43 7.69 -11.97
C TYR A 399 -3.75 6.70 -12.92
N MET A 400 -4.45 6.28 -13.99
CA MET A 400 -3.85 5.43 -15.03
C MET A 400 -2.61 6.08 -15.64
N MET A 401 -2.66 7.39 -15.91
CA MET A 401 -1.57 8.15 -16.50
C MET A 401 -0.30 8.14 -15.64
N LYS A 402 -0.40 8.25 -14.31
CA LYS A 402 0.76 8.28 -13.41
C LYS A 402 1.52 6.95 -13.34
N ASN A 403 0.80 5.82 -13.32
CA ASN A 403 1.42 4.50 -13.21
C ASN A 403 1.90 3.93 -14.54
N THR A 404 1.15 4.17 -15.61
CA THR A 404 1.44 3.59 -16.92
C THR A 404 2.24 4.52 -17.83
N ARG A 405 2.37 5.80 -17.46
CA ARG A 405 2.81 6.89 -18.36
C ARG A 405 2.06 6.87 -19.69
N MET A 406 0.81 6.42 -19.67
CA MET A 406 -0.03 6.25 -20.84
C MET A 406 -1.35 6.97 -20.61
N LEU A 407 -1.70 7.85 -21.53
CA LEU A 407 -3.04 8.43 -21.62
C LEU A 407 -3.82 7.61 -22.65
N SER A 408 -4.70 6.72 -22.20
CA SER A 408 -5.61 5.99 -23.09
C SER A 408 -7.04 6.48 -22.90
N LEU A 409 -7.57 7.13 -23.93
CA LEU A 409 -8.96 7.60 -24.04
C LEU A 409 -9.63 7.00 -25.27
N ALA A 410 -9.30 5.76 -25.61
CA ALA A 410 -9.80 5.13 -26.83
C ALA A 410 -11.30 4.79 -26.71
N GLY A 411 -12.09 5.03 -27.76
CA GLY A 411 -13.48 4.52 -27.86
C GLY A 411 -14.55 5.29 -27.10
N HIS A 412 -14.28 6.51 -26.65
CA HIS A 412 -15.21 7.30 -25.83
C HIS A 412 -16.07 8.29 -26.63
N GLY A 413 -15.97 8.29 -27.97
CA GLY A 413 -16.73 9.19 -28.84
C GLY A 413 -16.34 10.67 -28.68
N LEU A 414 -15.10 10.95 -28.26
CA LEU A 414 -14.64 12.30 -27.95
C LEU A 414 -14.57 13.17 -29.20
N THR A 415 -15.10 14.39 -29.10
CA THR A 415 -14.94 15.44 -30.13
C THR A 415 -13.86 16.44 -29.76
N ASP A 416 -13.62 16.64 -28.46
CA ASP A 416 -12.64 17.57 -27.91
C ASP A 416 -12.08 17.03 -26.57
N LEU A 417 -10.96 17.57 -26.10
CA LEU A 417 -10.28 17.18 -24.86
C LEU A 417 -10.39 18.29 -23.82
N SER A 418 -10.65 17.94 -22.55
CA SER A 418 -10.65 18.90 -21.45
C SER A 418 -9.23 19.31 -21.04
N ILE A 419 -9.07 20.57 -20.66
CA ILE A 419 -7.77 21.17 -20.28
C ILE A 419 -7.18 20.48 -19.04
N GLU A 420 -8.03 20.15 -18.06
CA GLU A 420 -7.61 19.50 -16.80
C GLU A 420 -6.90 18.15 -17.05
N VAL A 421 -7.38 17.35 -18.02
CA VAL A 421 -6.78 16.05 -18.36
C VAL A 421 -5.40 16.22 -19.01
N LEU A 422 -5.22 17.29 -19.79
CA LEU A 422 -3.95 17.61 -20.44
C LEU A 422 -2.91 18.10 -19.43
N GLU A 423 -3.32 18.90 -18.44
CA GLU A 423 -2.46 19.33 -17.33
C GLU A 423 -2.01 18.14 -16.47
N ASP A 424 -2.93 17.23 -16.15
CA ASP A 424 -2.63 15.99 -15.41
C ASP A 424 -1.69 15.06 -16.19
N ALA A 425 -1.88 14.94 -17.50
CA ALA A 425 -1.01 14.16 -18.37
C ALA A 425 0.41 14.71 -18.43
N ASN A 426 0.54 16.05 -18.46
CA ASN A 426 1.85 16.71 -18.40
C ASN A 426 2.52 16.50 -17.03
N ALA A 427 1.79 16.64 -15.94
CA ALA A 427 2.31 16.38 -14.58
C ALA A 427 2.75 14.92 -14.38
N ALA A 428 2.08 13.97 -15.04
CA ALA A 428 2.41 12.54 -15.00
C ALA A 428 3.59 12.13 -15.90
N GLY A 429 4.05 13.00 -16.81
CA GLY A 429 5.14 12.69 -17.75
C GLY A 429 4.79 11.57 -18.72
N VAL A 430 3.59 11.64 -19.32
CA VAL A 430 3.06 10.63 -20.24
C VAL A 430 3.96 10.45 -21.48
N THR A 431 4.23 9.20 -21.84
CA THR A 431 5.03 8.80 -23.02
C THR A 431 4.18 8.23 -24.15
N LEU A 432 3.07 7.54 -23.84
CA LEU A 432 2.16 6.98 -24.86
C LEU A 432 0.79 7.68 -24.78
N ILE A 433 0.32 8.26 -25.89
CA ILE A 433 -1.02 8.84 -26.00
C ILE A 433 -1.84 8.02 -26.98
N ASP A 434 -2.97 7.49 -26.52
CA ASP A 434 -3.93 6.73 -27.31
C ASP A 434 -5.31 7.41 -27.27
N LEU A 435 -5.65 8.09 -28.36
CA LEU A 435 -6.94 8.74 -28.60
C LEU A 435 -7.72 8.03 -29.71
N SER A 436 -7.47 6.73 -29.92
CA SER A 436 -8.08 5.98 -31.02
C SER A 436 -9.60 5.81 -30.86
N ARG A 437 -10.32 5.57 -31.97
CA ARG A 437 -11.77 5.30 -31.99
C ARG A 437 -12.62 6.42 -31.36
N ASN A 438 -12.27 7.67 -31.65
CA ASN A 438 -13.04 8.83 -31.23
C ASN A 438 -13.64 9.55 -32.45
N HIS A 439 -14.28 10.70 -32.23
CA HIS A 439 -14.93 11.50 -33.27
C HIS A 439 -14.21 12.83 -33.48
N MET A 440 -12.90 12.87 -33.25
CA MET A 440 -12.09 14.09 -33.38
C MET A 440 -11.92 14.47 -34.84
N ARG A 441 -12.22 15.73 -35.17
CA ARG A 441 -12.00 16.31 -36.51
C ARG A 441 -10.65 17.02 -36.63
N GLU A 442 -10.17 17.56 -35.51
CA GLU A 442 -8.94 18.33 -35.37
C GLU A 442 -8.32 18.02 -34.00
N LEU A 443 -7.01 18.25 -33.85
CA LEU A 443 -6.30 18.10 -32.58
C LEU A 443 -6.19 19.46 -31.87
N PRO A 444 -6.51 19.56 -30.57
CA PRO A 444 -6.41 20.82 -29.85
C PRO A 444 -4.96 21.28 -29.67
N GLU A 445 -4.69 22.58 -29.82
CA GLU A 445 -3.33 23.15 -29.67
C GLU A 445 -2.72 22.89 -28.29
N MET A 446 -3.54 22.80 -27.25
CA MET A 446 -3.09 22.55 -25.87
C MET A 446 -2.47 21.15 -25.68
N LEU A 447 -2.68 20.21 -26.61
CA LEU A 447 -2.01 18.91 -26.61
C LEU A 447 -0.47 19.04 -26.81
N SER A 448 -0.01 20.19 -27.33
CA SER A 448 1.40 20.52 -27.49
C SER A 448 2.19 20.67 -26.18
N ILE A 449 1.49 20.81 -25.03
CA ILE A 449 2.12 20.97 -23.71
C ILE A 449 2.91 19.70 -23.31
N ILE A 450 2.46 18.52 -23.74
CA ILE A 450 3.03 17.23 -23.35
C ILE A 450 4.22 16.89 -24.26
N THR A 451 5.43 17.33 -23.95
CA THR A 451 6.60 17.14 -24.82
C THR A 451 7.29 15.77 -24.69
N THR A 452 6.90 14.96 -23.71
CA THR A 452 7.53 13.67 -23.38
C THR A 452 7.06 12.49 -24.23
N VAL A 453 6.20 12.72 -25.23
CA VAL A 453 5.52 11.68 -26.01
C VAL A 453 6.49 10.93 -26.93
N THR A 454 6.48 9.60 -26.83
CA THR A 454 7.22 8.67 -27.69
C THR A 454 6.31 7.95 -28.67
N ASP A 455 5.05 7.74 -28.31
CA ASP A 455 4.11 6.96 -29.12
C ASP A 455 2.75 7.69 -29.16
N LEU A 456 2.22 7.91 -30.36
CA LEU A 456 0.95 8.62 -30.55
C LEU A 456 0.01 7.80 -31.45
N LYS A 457 -1.14 7.42 -30.90
CA LYS A 457 -2.18 6.66 -31.61
C LYS A 457 -3.45 7.50 -31.77
N LEU A 458 -3.79 7.78 -33.02
CA LEU A 458 -4.95 8.56 -33.45
C LEU A 458 -5.87 7.77 -34.40
N THR A 459 -5.74 6.45 -34.39
CA THR A 459 -6.46 5.51 -35.26
C THR A 459 -7.97 5.68 -35.19
N SER A 460 -8.69 5.56 -36.31
CA SER A 460 -10.17 5.56 -36.34
C SER A 460 -10.78 6.84 -35.75
N ASN A 461 -10.34 7.99 -36.24
CA ASN A 461 -10.92 9.30 -35.96
C ASN A 461 -11.48 9.91 -37.25
N LEU A 462 -11.91 11.18 -37.19
CA LEU A 462 -12.44 11.93 -38.33
C LEU A 462 -11.47 13.05 -38.75
N LEU A 463 -10.17 12.87 -38.51
CA LEU A 463 -9.16 13.90 -38.74
C LEU A 463 -9.04 14.24 -40.23
N THR A 464 -9.13 15.52 -40.55
CA THR A 464 -9.00 16.03 -41.93
C THR A 464 -7.62 16.60 -42.24
N HIS A 465 -6.96 17.14 -41.21
CA HIS A 465 -5.60 17.67 -41.27
C HIS A 465 -4.90 17.43 -39.93
N LEU A 466 -3.58 17.54 -39.94
CA LEU A 466 -2.75 17.55 -38.73
C LEU A 466 -2.09 18.92 -38.56
N PRO A 467 -1.98 19.43 -37.33
CA PRO A 467 -1.39 20.73 -37.07
C PRO A 467 0.15 20.71 -37.17
N GLU A 468 0.77 21.84 -37.50
CA GLU A 468 2.22 21.96 -37.69
C GLU A 468 3.03 21.71 -36.39
N TRP A 469 2.46 22.04 -35.23
CA TRP A 469 3.15 21.89 -33.94
C TRP A 469 3.54 20.45 -33.61
N ILE A 470 2.93 19.44 -34.23
CA ILE A 470 3.21 18.03 -33.96
C ILE A 470 4.67 17.67 -34.27
N GLY A 471 5.20 18.20 -35.38
CA GLY A 471 6.58 18.01 -35.79
C GLY A 471 7.56 18.90 -35.03
N GLU A 472 7.11 20.05 -34.53
CA GLU A 472 7.94 20.99 -33.77
C GLU A 472 8.11 20.62 -32.30
N LYS A 473 7.09 20.01 -31.68
CA LYS A 473 7.04 19.79 -30.22
C LYS A 473 7.35 18.36 -29.80
N TYR A 474 7.01 17.36 -30.61
CA TYR A 474 7.24 15.95 -30.27
C TYR A 474 8.58 15.45 -30.82
N GLU A 475 9.67 16.02 -30.32
CA GLU A 475 11.02 15.70 -30.79
C GLU A 475 11.40 14.23 -30.60
N HIS A 476 10.83 13.54 -29.62
CA HIS A 476 11.18 12.16 -29.22
C HIS A 476 10.23 11.08 -29.75
N LEU A 477 9.34 11.42 -30.67
CA LEU A 477 8.35 10.49 -31.21
C LEU A 477 9.03 9.35 -31.98
N GLN A 478 8.62 8.11 -31.67
CA GLN A 478 9.11 6.86 -32.25
C GLN A 478 8.05 6.16 -33.10
N ALA A 479 6.78 6.20 -32.68
CA ALA A 479 5.66 5.61 -33.42
C ALA A 479 4.49 6.58 -33.55
N LEU A 480 3.96 6.70 -34.76
CA LEU A 480 2.82 7.55 -35.09
C LEU A 480 1.77 6.76 -35.91
N ASP A 481 0.61 6.55 -35.32
CA ASP A 481 -0.51 5.86 -35.96
C ASP A 481 -1.65 6.85 -36.26
N LEU A 482 -1.86 7.10 -37.55
CA LEU A 482 -2.88 7.99 -38.12
C LEU A 482 -3.91 7.20 -38.94
N SER A 483 -3.95 5.89 -38.80
CA SER A 483 -4.76 5.03 -39.65
C SER A 483 -6.26 5.28 -39.51
N LYS A 484 -7.04 5.01 -40.57
CA LYS A 484 -8.51 5.13 -40.58
C LYS A 484 -8.99 6.55 -40.22
N ASN A 485 -8.47 7.54 -40.95
CA ASN A 485 -8.87 8.95 -40.83
C ASN A 485 -9.33 9.50 -42.20
N HIS A 486 -9.45 10.82 -42.34
CA HIS A 486 -9.82 11.49 -43.59
C HIS A 486 -8.72 12.44 -44.07
N LEU A 487 -7.45 12.11 -43.80
CA LEU A 487 -6.30 12.93 -44.14
C LEU A 487 -6.05 12.93 -45.66
N LEU A 488 -5.78 14.12 -46.20
CA LEU A 488 -5.39 14.36 -47.59
C LEU A 488 -3.88 14.61 -47.73
N SER A 489 -3.28 15.25 -46.73
CA SER A 489 -1.88 15.61 -46.68
C SER A 489 -1.36 15.55 -45.24
N LEU A 490 -0.04 15.59 -45.10
CA LEU A 490 0.69 15.68 -43.84
C LEU A 490 1.36 17.07 -43.76
N PRO A 491 1.52 17.67 -42.57
CA PRO A 491 2.26 18.92 -42.41
C PRO A 491 3.75 18.74 -42.71
N SER A 492 4.39 19.80 -43.23
CA SER A 492 5.81 19.80 -43.62
C SER A 492 6.75 19.57 -42.43
N THR A 493 6.31 19.91 -41.22
CA THR A 493 7.08 19.73 -39.98
C THR A 493 7.34 18.25 -39.63
N ILE A 494 6.64 17.29 -40.26
CA ILE A 494 6.87 15.85 -40.04
C ILE A 494 8.28 15.41 -40.48
N GLY A 495 8.90 16.11 -41.44
CA GLY A 495 10.29 15.87 -41.83
C GLY A 495 11.31 16.13 -40.71
N LEU A 496 10.93 16.87 -39.66
CA LEU A 496 11.81 17.23 -38.53
C LEU A 496 12.00 16.09 -37.52
N PHE A 497 11.25 14.99 -37.61
CA PHE A 497 11.34 13.90 -36.63
C PHE A 497 12.68 13.17 -36.71
N LYS A 498 13.47 13.26 -35.63
CA LYS A 498 14.81 12.63 -35.55
C LYS A 498 14.75 11.16 -35.14
N TYR A 499 13.71 10.72 -34.44
CA TYR A 499 13.64 9.39 -33.81
C TYR A 499 12.49 8.51 -34.31
N LEU A 500 11.69 8.98 -35.26
CA LEU A 500 10.52 8.25 -35.76
C LEU A 500 10.95 6.99 -36.53
N ARG A 501 10.41 5.85 -36.11
CA ARG A 501 10.67 4.53 -36.72
C ARG A 501 9.45 3.97 -37.44
N ASN A 502 8.26 4.24 -36.91
CA ASN A 502 7.03 3.64 -37.40
C ASN A 502 6.01 4.73 -37.70
N ILE A 503 5.49 4.75 -38.91
CA ILE A 503 4.37 5.60 -39.29
C ILE A 503 3.30 4.78 -40.03
N ASP A 504 2.07 4.88 -39.56
CA ASP A 504 0.90 4.27 -40.19
C ASP A 504 -0.07 5.37 -40.65
N ILE A 505 -0.23 5.50 -41.96
CA ILE A 505 -1.17 6.41 -42.63
C ILE A 505 -2.24 5.64 -43.41
N SER A 506 -2.44 4.36 -43.09
CA SER A 506 -3.38 3.50 -43.80
C SER A 506 -4.84 3.96 -43.68
N PHE A 507 -5.70 3.56 -44.63
CA PHE A 507 -7.12 3.93 -44.62
C PHE A 507 -7.36 5.45 -44.53
N ASN A 508 -6.68 6.22 -45.37
CA ASN A 508 -6.84 7.66 -45.50
C ASN A 508 -7.20 8.02 -46.96
N ARG A 509 -6.98 9.27 -47.38
CA ARG A 509 -7.32 9.75 -48.72
C ARG A 509 -6.10 10.34 -49.45
N PHE A 510 -4.89 9.85 -49.15
CA PHE A 510 -3.66 10.31 -49.79
C PHE A 510 -3.61 9.92 -51.27
N THR A 511 -3.39 10.89 -52.16
CA THR A 511 -3.23 10.67 -53.61
C THR A 511 -1.79 10.37 -54.01
N GLU A 512 -0.84 10.82 -53.20
CA GLU A 512 0.60 10.61 -53.35
C GLU A 512 1.20 10.48 -51.94
N LEU A 513 2.40 9.87 -51.85
CA LEU A 513 3.13 9.85 -50.59
C LEU A 513 3.71 11.26 -50.31
N PRO A 514 3.43 11.87 -49.14
CA PRO A 514 3.93 13.21 -48.82
C PRO A 514 5.46 13.30 -48.90
N GLU A 515 5.97 14.37 -49.53
CA GLU A 515 7.42 14.53 -49.76
C GLU A 515 8.22 14.55 -48.46
N ASP A 516 7.64 15.09 -47.39
CA ASP A 516 8.29 15.27 -46.09
C ASP A 516 8.58 13.94 -45.38
N ILE A 517 7.84 12.85 -45.70
CA ILE A 517 8.14 11.51 -45.14
C ILE A 517 9.52 11.03 -45.60
N TYR A 518 9.96 11.42 -46.80
CA TYR A 518 11.26 11.00 -47.34
C TYR A 518 12.45 11.65 -46.62
N GLU A 519 12.23 12.70 -45.82
CA GLU A 519 13.27 13.35 -45.03
C GLU A 519 13.61 12.58 -43.74
N ILE A 520 12.72 11.67 -43.31
CA ILE A 520 12.85 10.92 -42.07
C ILE A 520 13.83 9.75 -42.23
N SER A 521 15.12 10.04 -42.10
CA SER A 521 16.19 9.05 -42.32
C SER A 521 16.18 7.82 -41.38
N THR A 522 15.47 7.91 -40.26
CA THR A 522 15.36 6.86 -39.23
C THR A 522 14.18 5.91 -39.42
N LEU A 523 13.31 6.16 -40.39
CA LEU A 523 12.09 5.39 -40.61
C LEU A 523 12.39 3.92 -40.98
N GLU A 524 11.75 3.00 -40.28
CA GLU A 524 11.87 1.54 -40.46
C GLU A 524 10.61 0.94 -41.07
N THR A 525 9.44 1.44 -40.70
CA THR A 525 8.13 0.93 -41.13
C THR A 525 7.25 2.07 -41.64
N LEU A 526 6.79 1.93 -42.88
CA LEU A 526 5.81 2.82 -43.53
C LEU A 526 4.61 1.99 -43.98
N GLU A 527 3.48 2.17 -43.30
CA GLU A 527 2.19 1.59 -43.68
C GLU A 527 1.31 2.65 -44.34
N ALA A 528 0.98 2.46 -45.61
CA ALA A 528 0.19 3.39 -46.42
C ALA A 528 -0.85 2.67 -47.28
N ASN A 529 -1.33 1.50 -46.82
CA ASN A 529 -2.37 0.75 -47.51
C ASN A 529 -3.74 1.43 -47.46
N ASP A 530 -4.64 1.05 -48.37
CA ASP A 530 -6.02 1.56 -48.42
C ASP A 530 -6.06 3.09 -48.53
N ASN A 531 -5.30 3.62 -49.50
CA ASN A 531 -5.25 5.03 -49.86
C ASN A 531 -5.53 5.19 -51.37
N LEU A 532 -5.31 6.38 -51.93
CA LEU A 532 -5.51 6.71 -53.35
C LEU A 532 -4.17 6.94 -54.09
N ILE A 533 -3.07 6.36 -53.61
CA ILE A 533 -1.73 6.62 -54.12
C ILE A 533 -1.59 6.12 -55.56
N ALA A 534 -1.20 7.00 -56.48
CA ALA A 534 -1.10 6.67 -57.91
C ALA A 534 0.34 6.31 -58.37
N ASN A 535 1.35 6.98 -57.81
CA ASN A 535 2.74 6.87 -58.25
C ASN A 535 3.68 6.54 -57.10
N ILE A 536 4.80 5.89 -57.43
CA ILE A 536 5.88 5.55 -56.49
C ILE A 536 7.18 6.19 -56.98
N ASP A 537 7.70 7.16 -56.22
CA ASP A 537 8.98 7.81 -56.52
C ASP A 537 10.17 7.07 -55.89
N VAL A 538 10.79 6.18 -56.66
CA VAL A 538 11.92 5.37 -56.19
C VAL A 538 13.14 6.22 -55.81
N SER A 539 13.38 7.33 -56.51
CA SER A 539 14.47 8.27 -56.21
C SER A 539 14.35 8.86 -54.81
N LEU A 540 13.12 9.15 -54.36
CA LEU A 540 12.86 9.69 -53.03
C LEU A 540 12.87 8.58 -51.97
N LEU A 541 12.29 7.41 -52.25
CA LEU A 541 12.35 6.24 -51.36
C LEU A 541 13.79 5.79 -51.07
N LYS A 542 14.73 5.96 -52.02
CA LYS A 542 16.15 5.64 -51.82
C LYS A 542 16.80 6.46 -50.71
N LYS A 543 16.26 7.64 -50.36
CA LYS A 543 16.75 8.44 -49.23
C LYS A 543 16.53 7.73 -47.87
N LEU A 544 15.51 6.89 -47.77
CA LEU A 544 15.15 6.14 -46.57
C LEU A 544 16.03 4.90 -46.39
N LYS A 545 17.24 5.11 -45.85
CA LYS A 545 18.26 4.05 -45.71
C LYS A 545 17.89 2.93 -44.73
N ARG A 546 16.95 3.17 -43.81
CA ARG A 546 16.55 2.20 -42.77
C ARG A 546 15.20 1.53 -43.01
N LEU A 547 14.52 1.87 -44.10
CA LEU A 547 13.19 1.35 -44.40
C LEU A 547 13.24 -0.17 -44.65
N ALA A 548 12.56 -0.91 -43.78
CA ALA A 548 12.49 -2.37 -43.82
C ALA A 548 11.10 -2.87 -44.24
N ILE A 549 10.03 -2.16 -43.86
CA ILE A 549 8.64 -2.55 -44.15
C ILE A 549 7.97 -1.41 -44.92
N LEU A 550 7.48 -1.73 -46.13
CA LEU A 550 6.72 -0.82 -46.98
C LEU A 550 5.43 -1.50 -47.41
N ASN A 551 4.30 -1.01 -46.88
CA ASN A 551 2.98 -1.49 -47.25
C ASN A 551 2.22 -0.45 -48.08
N LEU A 552 2.00 -0.76 -49.35
CA LEU A 552 1.28 0.05 -50.33
C LEU A 552 0.09 -0.73 -50.92
N ALA A 553 -0.45 -1.69 -50.19
CA ALA A 553 -1.60 -2.46 -50.64
C ALA A 553 -2.85 -1.58 -50.86
N ASN A 554 -3.78 -2.03 -51.70
CA ASN A 554 -5.08 -1.38 -51.92
C ASN A 554 -4.96 0.13 -52.22
N ASN A 555 -4.11 0.49 -53.18
CA ASN A 555 -3.94 1.86 -53.67
C ASN A 555 -4.30 1.92 -55.17
N ASN A 556 -4.08 3.07 -55.82
CA ASN A 556 -4.35 3.26 -57.25
C ASN A 556 -3.06 3.23 -58.09
N ILE A 557 -2.06 2.43 -57.69
CA ILE A 557 -0.74 2.43 -58.35
C ILE A 557 -0.85 1.82 -59.75
N ASP A 558 -0.55 2.62 -60.78
CA ASP A 558 -0.69 2.23 -62.19
C ASP A 558 0.48 1.38 -62.71
N ASN A 559 1.71 1.69 -62.27
CA ASN A 559 2.91 0.99 -62.67
C ASN A 559 3.90 0.90 -61.51
N VAL A 560 4.46 -0.30 -61.28
CA VAL A 560 5.51 -0.51 -60.28
C VAL A 560 6.87 -0.33 -60.94
N PRO A 561 7.67 0.70 -60.58
CA PRO A 561 8.97 0.92 -61.19
C PRO A 561 9.93 -0.24 -60.88
N ALA A 562 10.67 -0.70 -61.90
CA ALA A 562 11.64 -1.80 -61.75
C ALA A 562 12.79 -1.45 -60.78
N GLU A 563 13.13 -0.16 -60.68
CA GLU A 563 14.17 0.38 -59.80
C GLU A 563 13.90 0.13 -58.31
N LEU A 564 12.63 -0.11 -57.92
CA LEU A 564 12.27 -0.48 -56.56
C LEU A 564 12.97 -1.79 -56.12
N GLY A 565 13.28 -2.67 -57.07
CA GLY A 565 14.07 -3.88 -56.84
C GLY A 565 15.49 -3.63 -56.32
N ASN A 566 16.06 -2.44 -56.57
CA ASN A 566 17.41 -2.07 -56.10
C ASN A 566 17.45 -1.69 -54.61
N LEU A 567 16.29 -1.54 -53.95
CA LEU A 567 16.22 -1.24 -52.52
C LEU A 567 16.49 -2.52 -51.72
N THR A 568 17.75 -2.75 -51.36
CA THR A 568 18.18 -3.94 -50.58
C THR A 568 17.76 -3.91 -49.12
N ASN A 569 17.28 -2.76 -48.63
CA ASN A 569 16.93 -2.58 -47.22
C ASN A 569 15.52 -3.09 -46.89
N ILE A 570 14.64 -3.18 -47.90
CA ILE A 570 13.24 -3.59 -47.73
C ILE A 570 13.18 -5.11 -47.52
N ARG A 571 12.64 -5.53 -46.38
CA ARG A 571 12.40 -6.93 -45.99
C ARG A 571 10.96 -7.36 -46.24
N SER A 572 10.02 -6.42 -46.16
CA SER A 572 8.59 -6.67 -46.41
C SER A 572 8.07 -5.60 -47.37
N LEU A 573 7.65 -6.03 -48.56
CA LEU A 573 7.04 -5.19 -49.58
C LEU A 573 5.67 -5.76 -49.93
N ILE A 574 4.63 -4.97 -49.69
CA ILE A 574 3.25 -5.37 -49.91
C ILE A 574 2.61 -4.43 -50.93
N LEU A 575 2.15 -4.99 -52.05
CA LEU A 575 1.64 -4.23 -53.21
C LEU A 575 0.31 -4.78 -53.76
N PHE A 576 -0.34 -5.74 -53.10
CA PHE A 576 -1.59 -6.33 -53.60
C PHE A 576 -2.73 -5.30 -53.66
N GLY A 577 -3.74 -5.54 -54.49
CA GLY A 577 -4.93 -4.68 -54.55
C GLY A 577 -4.76 -3.34 -55.30
N ASN A 578 -3.71 -3.22 -56.11
CA ASN A 578 -3.47 -2.04 -56.97
C ASN A 578 -3.90 -2.27 -58.42
N CYS A 579 -3.89 -1.19 -59.22
CA CYS A 579 -4.36 -1.17 -60.62
C CYS A 579 -3.33 -1.64 -61.66
N PHE A 580 -2.06 -1.85 -61.27
CA PHE A 580 -1.02 -2.31 -62.18
C PHE A 580 -1.25 -3.74 -62.69
N LYS A 581 -0.94 -3.98 -63.97
CA LYS A 581 -1.04 -5.32 -64.59
C LYS A 581 0.17 -6.22 -64.33
N ASN A 582 1.32 -5.62 -64.08
CA ASN A 582 2.59 -6.30 -63.82
C ASN A 582 3.26 -5.63 -62.62
N PRO A 583 3.75 -6.36 -61.60
CA PRO A 583 3.77 -7.83 -61.42
C PRO A 583 2.39 -8.49 -61.32
N ARG A 584 2.26 -9.74 -61.79
CA ARG A 584 1.01 -10.52 -61.68
C ARG A 584 0.75 -10.91 -60.22
N GLN A 585 -0.51 -11.15 -59.85
CA GLN A 585 -0.90 -11.58 -58.49
C GLN A 585 -0.12 -12.80 -57.98
N ALA A 586 0.19 -13.78 -58.84
CA ALA A 586 0.99 -14.95 -58.48
C ALA A 586 2.43 -14.59 -58.04
N ILE A 587 2.98 -13.47 -58.53
CA ILE A 587 4.30 -12.96 -58.13
C ILE A 587 4.18 -12.19 -56.81
N LEU A 588 3.10 -11.42 -56.63
CA LEU A 588 2.83 -10.71 -55.38
C LEU A 588 2.54 -11.63 -54.19
N ALA A 589 2.07 -12.86 -54.44
CA ALA A 589 1.81 -13.86 -53.40
C ALA A 589 3.07 -14.61 -52.93
N LYS A 590 4.22 -14.38 -53.57
CA LYS A 590 5.52 -14.95 -53.18
C LYS A 590 6.19 -14.10 -52.09
N SER A 591 7.35 -14.54 -51.61
CA SER A 591 8.12 -13.77 -50.63
C SER A 591 8.61 -12.43 -51.20
N THR A 592 8.82 -11.45 -50.33
CA THR A 592 9.32 -10.12 -50.72
C THR A 592 10.63 -10.19 -51.51
N ASP A 593 11.53 -11.12 -51.18
CA ASP A 593 12.77 -11.32 -51.92
C ASP A 593 12.54 -11.71 -53.39
N GLU A 594 11.53 -12.55 -53.65
CA GLU A 594 11.17 -12.95 -55.01
C GLU A 594 10.52 -11.79 -55.79
N ILE A 595 9.73 -10.95 -55.12
CA ILE A 595 9.14 -9.73 -55.71
C ILE A 595 10.24 -8.75 -56.10
N LEU A 596 11.19 -8.49 -55.18
CA LEU A 596 12.32 -7.60 -55.44
C LEU A 596 13.24 -8.16 -56.54
N ALA A 597 13.52 -9.46 -56.56
CA ALA A 597 14.30 -10.10 -57.61
C ALA A 597 13.61 -10.02 -58.99
N TYR A 598 12.29 -10.21 -59.03
CA TYR A 598 11.49 -10.04 -60.25
C TYR A 598 11.59 -8.60 -60.80
N LEU A 599 11.53 -7.59 -59.91
CA LEU A 599 11.69 -6.19 -60.31
C LEU A 599 13.10 -5.89 -60.82
N ARG A 600 14.15 -6.41 -60.17
CA ARG A 600 15.55 -6.25 -60.62
C ARG A 600 15.78 -6.79 -62.03
N ASN A 601 15.20 -7.95 -62.36
CA ASN A 601 15.37 -8.57 -63.68
C ASN A 601 14.72 -7.76 -64.82
N ARG A 602 13.86 -6.78 -64.50
CA ARG A 602 13.22 -5.88 -65.48
C ARG A 602 13.94 -4.55 -65.66
N ILE A 603 14.99 -4.29 -64.90
CA ILE A 603 15.83 -3.10 -65.09
C ILE A 603 16.58 -3.30 -66.41
N PRO A 604 16.44 -2.41 -67.42
CA PRO A 604 17.22 -2.52 -68.64
C PRO A 604 18.70 -2.45 -68.28
N GLN A 605 19.45 -3.53 -68.57
CA GLN A 605 20.90 -3.49 -68.45
C GLN A 605 21.40 -2.43 -69.44
N GLN A 606 21.92 -1.31 -68.91
CA GLN A 606 22.66 -0.37 -69.74
C GLN A 606 23.91 -1.10 -70.26
N SER A 607 23.84 -1.45 -71.55
CA SER A 607 24.97 -1.89 -72.37
C SER A 607 25.99 -0.80 -72.58
#